data_AF-A0AAF0QWT2-F1
#
_entry.id   AF-A0AAF0QWT2-F1
#
_cell.length_a   1.000
_cell.length_b   1.000
_cell.length_c   1.000
_cell.angle_alpha   90.00
_cell.angle_beta   90.00
_cell.angle_gamma   90.00
#
_symmetry.space_group_name_H-M   'P 1'
#
loop_
_entity.id
_entity.type
_entity.pdbx_description
1 polymer ?
#
loop_
_entity_poly.entity_id
_entity_poly.type
_entity_poly.pdbx_seq_one_letter_code
_entity_poly.pdbx_strand_id
1 'polypeptide(L)'
;MFGVPFQYTLSRILLARLEYLRETFQIKEGDFLTFDALRQAAQCVGRVIRSKADYGMMIFADKRYSRHDKRSKLPGWILSHLRDAHLNLSTDMAVYIAKEFLRKMAQPYDKNGALGKKTLLSQEDLENMITGPDGEMLL
;
A
#
# COMPACT_ATOMS: atom_id res chain seq x y z
N MET A 1 2.81 -11.10 -5.00
CA MET A 1 3.47 -11.61 -3.79
C MET A 1 2.83 -12.92 -3.42
N PHE A 2 3.62 -13.99 -3.45
CA PHE A 2 3.16 -15.33 -3.13
C PHE A 2 3.42 -15.61 -1.65
N GLY A 3 2.38 -16.01 -0.93
CA GLY A 3 2.48 -16.29 0.50
C GLY A 3 2.75 -15.07 1.37
N VAL A 4 2.81 -15.30 2.68
CA VAL A 4 3.26 -14.34 3.68
C VAL A 4 4.70 -14.68 4.07
N PRO A 5 5.68 -13.77 3.91
CA PRO A 5 7.10 -14.07 4.12
C PRO A 5 7.45 -14.11 5.61
N PHE A 6 7.11 -15.21 6.27
CA PHE A 6 7.49 -15.44 7.66
C PHE A 6 8.95 -15.86 7.78
N GLN A 7 9.63 -15.33 8.80
CA GLN A 7 10.94 -15.81 9.20
C GLN A 7 10.85 -17.21 9.82
N TYR A 8 11.96 -17.95 9.78
CA TYR A 8 12.06 -19.27 10.41
C TYR A 8 11.86 -19.16 11.93
N THR A 9 10.73 -19.66 12.41
CA THR A 9 10.25 -19.47 13.79
C THR A 9 11.04 -20.25 14.83
N LEU A 10 11.77 -21.31 14.44
CA LEU A 10 12.56 -22.14 15.36
C LEU A 10 14.01 -21.66 15.50
N SER A 11 14.35 -20.47 14.99
CA SER A 11 15.67 -19.87 15.20
C SER A 11 15.86 -19.45 16.66
N ARG A 12 16.97 -19.87 17.29
CA ARG A 12 17.31 -19.47 18.67
C ARG A 12 17.40 -17.96 18.85
N ILE A 13 17.94 -17.25 17.85
CA ILE A 13 18.06 -15.79 17.89
C ILE A 13 16.68 -15.13 17.87
N LEU A 14 15.76 -15.65 17.06
CA LEU A 14 14.40 -15.13 16.98
C LEU A 14 13.63 -15.41 18.26
N LEU A 15 13.73 -16.62 18.81
CA LEU A 15 13.08 -16.98 20.09
C LEU A 15 13.56 -16.09 21.24
N ALA A 16 14.86 -15.88 21.40
CA ALA A 16 15.40 -14.99 22.43
C ALA A 16 14.92 -13.54 22.26
N ARG A 17 14.82 -13.06 21.01
CA ARG A 17 14.27 -11.73 20.71
C ARG A 17 12.79 -11.64 21.06
N LEU A 18 12.00 -12.66 20.72
CA LEU A 18 10.57 -12.73 21.01
C LEU A 18 10.32 -12.75 22.52
N GLU A 19 11.12 -13.50 23.29
CA GLU A 19 11.07 -13.55 24.74
C GLU A 19 11.37 -12.17 25.36
N TYR A 20 12.45 -11.52 24.91
CA TYR A 20 12.79 -10.16 25.35
C TYR A 20 11.68 -9.14 25.05
N LEU A 21 11.06 -9.21 23.86
CA LEU A 21 9.95 -8.32 23.47
C LEU A 21 8.69 -8.56 24.30
N ARG A 22 8.44 -9.82 24.67
CA ARG A 22 7.32 -10.20 25.53
C ARG A 22 7.49 -9.68 26.95
N GLU A 23 8.68 -9.83 27.54
CA GLU A 23 8.94 -9.45 28.93
C GLU A 23 9.12 -7.95 29.11
N THR A 24 9.85 -7.30 28.21
CA THR A 24 10.21 -5.87 28.35
C THR A 24 9.14 -4.94 27.81
N PHE A 25 8.52 -5.30 26.68
CA PHE A 25 7.59 -4.43 25.93
C PHE A 25 6.16 -4.94 25.90
N GLN A 26 5.87 -6.10 26.51
CA GLN A 26 4.55 -6.74 26.50
C GLN A 26 4.00 -7.01 25.09
N ILE A 27 4.89 -7.18 24.11
CA ILE A 27 4.51 -7.47 22.73
C ILE A 27 4.30 -8.97 22.57
N LYS A 28 3.14 -9.37 22.06
CA LYS A 28 2.84 -10.77 21.77
C LYS A 28 3.68 -11.26 20.58
N GLU A 29 4.14 -12.51 20.67
CA GLU A 29 5.00 -13.11 19.65
C GLU A 29 4.33 -13.11 18.27
N GLY A 30 3.04 -13.46 18.21
CA GLY A 30 2.25 -13.47 16.98
C GLY A 30 2.09 -12.10 16.32
N ASP A 31 2.04 -11.03 17.11
CA ASP A 31 1.92 -9.66 16.60
C ASP A 31 3.24 -9.22 15.96
N PHE A 32 4.38 -9.52 16.60
CA PHE A 32 5.69 -9.23 16.04
C PHE A 32 5.95 -10.01 14.74
N LEU A 33 5.67 -11.32 14.71
CA LEU A 33 5.86 -12.16 13.52
C LEU A 33 5.01 -11.67 12.35
N THR A 34 3.75 -11.32 12.62
CA THR A 34 2.84 -10.80 11.60
C THR A 34 3.30 -9.43 11.10
N PHE A 35 3.71 -8.54 12.01
CA PHE A 35 4.24 -7.23 11.67
C PHE A 35 5.48 -7.33 10.79
N ASP A 36 6.47 -8.15 11.16
CA ASP A 36 7.72 -8.26 10.40
C ASP A 36 7.49 -8.83 9.00
N ALA A 37 6.67 -9.88 8.88
CA ALA A 37 6.33 -10.46 7.59
C ALA A 37 5.59 -9.46 6.69
N LEU A 38 4.64 -8.70 7.24
CA LEU A 38 3.88 -7.71 6.46
C LEU A 38 4.70 -6.48 6.11
N ARG A 39 5.63 -6.07 6.95
CA ARG A 39 6.59 -5.01 6.66
C ARG A 39 7.47 -5.38 5.47
N GLN A 40 8.03 -6.59 5.44
CA GLN A 40 8.83 -7.09 4.31
C GLN A 40 7.99 -7.19 3.02
N ALA A 41 6.79 -7.78 3.14
CA ALA A 41 5.82 -7.85 2.07
C ALA A 41 5.50 -6.47 1.45
N ALA A 42 5.10 -5.51 2.29
CA ALA A 42 4.77 -4.16 1.85
C ALA A 42 5.98 -3.44 1.25
N GLN A 43 7.19 -3.70 1.75
CA GLN A 43 8.42 -3.14 1.19
C GLN A 43 8.65 -3.62 -0.25
N CYS A 44 8.45 -4.91 -0.54
CA CYS A 44 8.55 -5.45 -1.90
C CYS A 44 7.50 -4.83 -2.82
N VAL A 45 6.25 -4.76 -2.35
CA VAL A 45 5.12 -4.22 -3.12
C VAL A 45 5.27 -2.72 -3.39
N GLY A 46 5.78 -1.97 -2.42
CA GLY A 46 6.02 -0.52 -2.56
C GLY A 46 7.08 -0.16 -3.59
N ARG A 47 7.85 -1.12 -4.12
CA ARG A 47 8.81 -0.87 -5.22
C ARG A 47 8.15 -0.79 -6.59
N VAL A 48 6.90 -1.24 -6.73
CA VAL A 48 6.21 -1.33 -8.02
C VAL A 48 5.86 0.05 -8.58
N ILE A 49 5.63 1.05 -7.72
CA ILE A 49 5.27 2.41 -8.14
C ILE A 49 6.42 3.35 -7.75
N ARG A 50 6.93 4.13 -8.71
CA ARG A 50 8.02 5.09 -8.49
C ARG A 50 7.60 6.53 -8.73
N SER A 51 6.74 6.76 -9.72
CA SER A 51 6.21 8.07 -10.12
C SER A 51 4.68 8.06 -10.15
N LYS A 52 4.08 9.25 -10.14
CA LYS A 52 2.63 9.45 -10.34
C LYS A 52 2.15 9.06 -11.74
N ALA A 53 3.06 9.01 -12.72
CA ALA A 53 2.77 8.53 -14.07
C ALA A 53 2.86 6.99 -14.18
N ASP A 54 3.45 6.32 -13.18
CA ASP A 54 3.57 4.87 -13.19
C ASP A 54 2.29 4.24 -12.66
N TYR A 55 1.79 3.24 -13.37
CA TYR A 55 0.74 2.36 -12.87
C TYR A 55 1.32 0.97 -12.61
N GLY A 56 0.80 0.31 -11.59
CA GLY A 56 1.25 -1.00 -11.19
C GLY A 56 0.12 -1.82 -10.61
N MET A 57 0.18 -3.13 -10.84
CA MET A 57 -0.77 -4.06 -10.25
C MET A 57 -0.07 -4.86 -9.15
N MET A 58 -0.65 -4.84 -7.96
CA MET A 58 -0.11 -5.49 -6.77
C MET A 58 -1.05 -6.63 -6.37
N ILE A 59 -0.59 -7.88 -6.50
CA ILE A 59 -1.40 -9.07 -6.19
C ILE A 59 -0.87 -9.73 -4.93
N PHE A 60 -1.74 -9.95 -3.94
CA PHE A 60 -1.46 -10.74 -2.73
C PHE A 60 -2.08 -12.13 -2.88
N ALA A 61 -1.25 -13.11 -3.25
CA ALA A 61 -1.70 -14.46 -3.58
C ALA A 61 -1.68 -15.38 -2.33
N ASP A 62 -2.40 -15.00 -1.28
CA ASP A 62 -2.61 -15.84 -0.08
C ASP A 62 -3.86 -15.39 0.69
N LYS A 63 -4.73 -16.34 1.06
CA LYS A 63 -5.96 -16.09 1.83
C LYS A 63 -5.70 -15.41 3.18
N ARG A 64 -4.51 -15.60 3.77
CA ARG A 64 -4.12 -14.99 5.05
C ARG A 64 -4.18 -13.47 4.99
N TYR A 65 -3.91 -12.83 3.85
CA TYR A 65 -4.01 -11.38 3.70
C TYR A 65 -5.44 -10.84 3.87
N SER A 66 -6.47 -11.67 3.64
CA SER A 66 -7.87 -11.26 3.85
C SER A 66 -8.23 -11.11 5.33
N ARG A 67 -7.45 -11.71 6.25
CA ARG A 67 -7.78 -11.65 7.68
C ARG A 67 -7.48 -10.25 8.24
N HIS A 68 -8.35 -9.76 9.12
CA HIS A 68 -8.23 -8.42 9.70
C HIS A 68 -6.91 -8.18 10.43
N ASP A 69 -6.36 -9.19 11.11
CA ASP A 69 -5.07 -9.11 11.82
C ASP A 69 -3.90 -8.78 10.89
N LYS A 70 -3.99 -9.18 9.62
CA LYS A 70 -2.95 -8.93 8.62
C LYS A 70 -3.27 -7.71 7.77
N ARG A 71 -4.52 -7.58 7.34
CA ARG A 71 -4.97 -6.45 6.52
C ARG A 71 -4.71 -5.13 7.22
N SER A 72 -5.05 -5.02 8.51
CA SER A 72 -4.87 -3.76 9.28
C SER A 72 -3.41 -3.32 9.45
N LYS A 73 -2.44 -4.21 9.22
CA LYS A 73 -1.00 -3.92 9.33
C LYS A 73 -0.37 -3.50 7.99
N LEU A 74 -1.13 -3.53 6.89
CA LEU A 74 -0.68 -2.98 5.62
C LEU A 74 -0.66 -1.44 5.69
N PRO A 75 0.26 -0.77 4.98
CA PRO A 75 0.28 0.68 4.90
C PRO A 75 -1.05 1.27 4.42
N GLY A 76 -1.47 2.40 5.00
CA GLY A 76 -2.75 3.04 4.70
C GLY A 76 -2.96 3.38 3.21
N TRP A 77 -1.88 3.71 2.49
CA TRP A 77 -1.95 3.97 1.05
C TRP A 77 -2.26 2.73 0.21
N ILE A 78 -1.90 1.52 0.67
CA ILE A 78 -2.31 0.27 0.00
C ILE A 78 -3.78 0.00 0.33
N LEU A 79 -4.15 0.19 1.60
CA LEU A 79 -5.51 -0.06 2.08
C LEU A 79 -6.55 0.84 1.41
N SER A 80 -6.22 2.10 1.12
CA SER A 80 -7.12 3.01 0.40
C SER A 80 -7.43 2.55 -1.03
N HIS A 81 -6.56 1.74 -1.64
CA HIS A 81 -6.75 1.19 -2.98
C HIS A 81 -7.24 -0.27 -2.97
N LEU A 82 -7.25 -0.93 -1.81
CA LEU A 82 -7.71 -2.30 -1.64
C LEU A 82 -9.22 -2.32 -1.32
N ARG A 83 -10.04 -2.27 -2.36
CA ARG A 83 -11.52 -2.35 -2.24
C ARG A 83 -11.96 -3.73 -1.78
N ASP A 84 -13.05 -3.80 -1.02
CA ASP A 84 -13.60 -5.07 -0.54
C ASP A 84 -14.02 -6.01 -1.69
N ALA A 85 -14.44 -5.46 -2.83
CA ALA A 85 -14.74 -6.23 -4.05
C ALA A 85 -13.53 -6.97 -4.63
N HIS A 86 -12.30 -6.58 -4.27
CA HIS A 86 -11.07 -7.21 -4.73
C HIS A 86 -10.45 -8.17 -3.70
N LEU A 87 -11.20 -8.53 -2.65
CA LEU A 87 -10.77 -9.50 -1.64
C LEU A 87 -11.25 -10.90 -2.00
N ASN A 88 -10.45 -11.92 -1.64
CA ASN A 88 -10.77 -13.34 -1.86
C ASN A 88 -11.17 -13.69 -3.30
N LEU A 89 -10.51 -13.06 -4.27
CA LEU A 89 -10.73 -13.34 -5.69
C LEU A 89 -10.24 -14.73 -6.09
N SER A 90 -10.97 -15.39 -6.98
CA SER A 90 -10.45 -16.54 -7.72
C SER A 90 -9.39 -16.10 -8.74
N THR A 91 -8.56 -17.04 -9.18
CA THR A 91 -7.53 -16.78 -10.19
C THR A 91 -8.12 -16.20 -11.48
N ASP A 92 -9.25 -16.75 -11.95
CA ASP A 92 -9.90 -16.28 -13.19
C ASP A 92 -10.41 -14.85 -13.06
N MET A 93 -11.03 -14.51 -11.92
CA MET A 93 -11.50 -13.15 -11.65
C MET A 93 -10.34 -12.17 -11.53
N ALA A 94 -9.24 -12.57 -10.90
CA ALA A 94 -8.03 -11.76 -10.81
C ALA A 94 -7.45 -11.47 -12.20
N VAL A 95 -7.42 -12.46 -13.11
CA VAL A 95 -6.98 -12.28 -14.50
C VAL A 95 -7.92 -11.34 -15.27
N TYR A 96 -9.23 -11.45 -15.07
CA TYR A 96 -10.20 -10.56 -15.68
C TYR A 96 -9.98 -9.10 -15.25
N ILE A 97 -9.90 -8.85 -13.94
CA ILE A 97 -9.65 -7.51 -13.37
C ILE A 97 -8.31 -6.97 -13.85
N ALA A 98 -7.26 -7.80 -13.91
CA ALA A 98 -5.96 -7.41 -14.40
C ALA A 98 -6.00 -6.89 -15.85
N LYS A 99 -6.70 -7.61 -16.74
CA LYS A 99 -6.86 -7.21 -18.14
C LYS A 99 -7.60 -5.88 -18.25
N GLU A 100 -8.67 -5.70 -17.49
CA GLU A 100 -9.46 -4.47 -17.49
C GLU A 100 -8.62 -3.28 -16.97
N PHE A 101 -7.91 -3.47 -15.86
CA PHE A 101 -7.03 -2.45 -15.27
C PHE A 101 -5.95 -1.99 -16.25
N LEU A 102 -5.20 -2.93 -16.85
CA LEU A 102 -4.12 -2.60 -17.77
C LEU A 102 -4.64 -1.87 -19.02
N ARG A 103 -5.81 -2.25 -19.57
CA ARG A 103 -6.41 -1.56 -20.72
C ARG A 103 -6.83 -0.12 -20.41
N LYS A 104 -7.37 0.12 -19.22
CA LYS A 104 -7.77 1.47 -18.77
C LYS A 104 -6.56 2.36 -18.48
N MET A 105 -5.52 1.80 -17.86
CA MET A 105 -4.33 2.56 -17.46
C MET A 105 -3.35 2.79 -18.61
N ALA A 106 -3.41 2.00 -19.69
CA ALA A 106 -2.55 2.18 -20.87
C ALA A 106 -2.96 3.36 -21.78
N GLN A 107 -4.03 4.08 -21.44
CA GLN A 107 -4.42 5.29 -22.19
C GLN A 107 -3.37 6.40 -22.01
N PRO A 108 -3.18 7.28 -23.02
CA PRO A 108 -2.18 8.34 -22.94
C PRO A 108 -2.41 9.23 -21.72
N TYR A 109 -1.38 9.35 -20.87
CA TYR A 109 -1.43 10.13 -19.64
C TYR A 109 -1.18 11.61 -19.96
N ASP A 110 -2.24 12.42 -19.88
CA ASP A 110 -2.10 13.87 -19.97
C ASP A 110 -1.52 14.43 -18.66
N LYS A 111 -0.30 14.97 -18.74
CA LYS A 111 0.39 15.60 -17.61
C LYS A 111 -0.34 16.85 -17.10
N ASN A 112 -1.16 17.47 -17.94
CA ASN A 112 -1.95 18.65 -17.59
C ASN A 112 -3.27 18.30 -16.89
N GLY A 113 -3.57 17.00 -16.72
CA GLY A 113 -4.73 16.52 -16.00
C GLY A 113 -6.01 16.66 -16.82
N ALA A 114 -6.45 15.57 -17.44
CA ALA A 114 -7.69 15.53 -18.22
C ALA A 114 -8.98 15.80 -17.39
N LEU A 115 -8.91 15.88 -16.05
CA LEU A 115 -10.07 16.00 -15.16
C LEU A 115 -9.82 16.90 -13.93
N GLY A 116 -9.25 18.10 -14.12
CA GLY A 116 -9.35 19.19 -13.13
C GLY A 116 -8.62 19.02 -11.80
N LYS A 117 -7.93 17.90 -11.55
CA LYS A 117 -6.99 17.71 -10.44
C LYS A 117 -5.58 17.57 -10.97
N LYS A 118 -4.89 18.69 -11.15
CA LYS A 118 -3.45 18.69 -11.39
C LYS A 118 -2.79 17.90 -10.27
N THR A 119 -2.09 16.81 -10.63
CA THR A 119 -1.41 15.96 -9.63
C THR A 119 -0.10 16.60 -9.17
N LEU A 120 0.42 17.57 -9.92
CA LEU A 120 1.59 18.37 -9.61
C LEU A 120 1.12 19.82 -9.40
N LEU A 121 1.72 20.51 -8.43
CA LEU A 121 1.47 21.93 -8.18
C LEU A 121 2.45 22.75 -9.02
N SER A 122 1.97 23.72 -9.79
CA SER A 122 2.82 24.76 -10.39
C SER A 122 3.08 25.90 -9.40
N GLN A 123 4.03 26.79 -9.73
CA GLN A 123 4.26 28.00 -8.95
C GLN A 123 3.01 28.90 -8.91
N GLU A 124 2.33 29.04 -10.05
CA GLU A 124 1.06 29.78 -10.16
C GLU A 124 -0.04 29.16 -9.27
N ASP A 125 -0.11 27.83 -9.16
CA ASP A 125 -1.07 27.17 -8.27
C ASP A 125 -0.78 27.49 -6.80
N LEU A 126 0.49 27.66 -6.43
CA LEU A 126 0.92 28.02 -5.07
C LEU A 126 0.55 29.47 -4.74
N GLU A 127 0.79 30.39 -5.67
CA GLU A 127 0.45 31.81 -5.52
C GLU A 127 -1.06 32.01 -5.35
N ASN A 128 -1.87 31.25 -6.08
CA ASN A 128 -3.34 31.25 -5.95
C ASN A 128 -3.84 30.63 -4.63
N MET A 129 -3.12 29.67 -4.04
CA MET A 129 -3.45 29.12 -2.72
C MET A 129 -3.12 30.09 -1.59
N ILE A 130 -2.10 30.94 -1.75
CA ILE A 130 -1.68 31.93 -0.75
C ILE A 130 -2.58 33.18 -0.78
N THR A 131 -3.06 33.57 -1.97
CA THR A 131 -3.85 34.79 -2.15
C THR A 131 -5.36 34.63 -1.90
N GLY A 132 -5.86 33.39 -1.84
CA GLY A 132 -7.29 33.11 -1.68
C GLY A 132 -8.14 33.63 -2.85
N PRO A 133 -9.40 33.19 -3.00
CA PRO A 133 -10.28 33.69 -4.08
C PRO A 133 -10.61 35.19 -3.96
N ASP A 134 -10.35 35.82 -2.81
CA ASP A 134 -10.73 37.22 -2.50
C ASP A 134 -9.55 38.15 -2.15
N GLY A 135 -8.29 37.74 -2.37
CA GLY A 135 -7.16 38.68 -2.26
C GLY A 135 -6.84 39.19 -0.85
N GLU A 136 -7.20 38.45 0.21
CA GLU A 136 -6.67 38.72 1.56
C GLU A 136 -5.47 37.83 1.84
N MET A 137 -4.30 38.46 2.06
CA MET A 137 -3.11 37.80 2.58
C MET A 137 -3.40 37.28 4.00
N LEU A 138 -3.37 35.95 4.17
CA LEU A 138 -3.32 35.34 5.50
C LEU A 138 -1.90 35.52 6.08
N LEU A 139 -1.75 36.52 6.96
CA LEU A 139 -0.66 36.61 7.94
C LEU A 139 -0.94 35.70 9.14
#